data_AF-A0A817A4Y9-F1
#
_entry.id   AF-A0A817A4Y9-F1
#
_cell.length_a   1.000
_cell.length_b   1.000
_cell.length_c   1.000
_cell.angle_alpha   90.00
_cell.angle_beta   90.00
_cell.angle_gamma   90.00
#
_symmetry.space_group_name_H-M   'P 1'
#
loop_
_entity.id
_entity.type
_entity.pdbx_description
1 polymer ?
#
loop_
_entity_poly.entity_id
_entity_poly.type
_entity_poly.pdbx_seq_one_letter_code
_entity_poly.pdbx_strand_id
1 'polypeptide(L)'
;MNSDRLIVQKYFQRGLTGGQVFRHVEQLGITRNGVYRIISRLCDTGSIQGRPRTGRPRTFRSKKRIKRIREKIRRNPERSARKLAMEEDIDNRSMRGILKIDLDLKPYKNVNCMDYRRSKRWLGLKDKYNRQNDRIYALSIEDIPENIRTVQRFQHSGSTIVWGAVSYNDKIPLKFIEQGVKINPKHYQNEILRSTLMPNISTLYSDNQWIFQQDSAPCS
;
A
#
# COMPACT_ATOMS: atom_id res chain seq x y z
N MET A 1 -7.35 -21.58 -34.73
CA MET A 1 -8.44 -21.18 -35.66
C MET A 1 -9.29 -22.42 -35.92
N ASN A 2 -10.62 -22.35 -35.85
CA ASN A 2 -11.47 -23.53 -36.07
C ASN A 2 -11.57 -23.84 -37.57
N SER A 3 -10.90 -24.91 -38.00
CA SER A 3 -10.79 -25.39 -39.38
C SER A 3 -12.14 -25.53 -40.09
N ASP A 4 -13.15 -25.99 -39.36
CA ASP A 4 -14.52 -26.23 -39.83
C ASP A 4 -15.20 -25.01 -40.44
N ARG A 5 -15.02 -23.84 -39.82
CA ARG A 5 -15.68 -22.60 -40.28
C ARG A 5 -15.04 -22.05 -41.53
N LEU A 6 -13.74 -22.30 -41.70
CA LEU A 6 -12.98 -21.92 -42.88
C LEU A 6 -13.45 -22.73 -44.11
N ILE A 7 -13.70 -24.03 -43.90
CA ILE A 7 -14.22 -24.93 -44.94
C ILE A 7 -15.61 -24.47 -45.39
N VAL A 8 -16.52 -24.17 -44.44
CA VAL A 8 -17.86 -23.66 -44.74
C VAL A 8 -17.79 -22.33 -45.51
N GLN A 9 -16.91 -21.41 -45.09
CA GLN A 9 -16.71 -20.14 -45.80
C GLN A 9 -16.21 -20.35 -47.23
N LYS A 10 -15.24 -21.24 -47.44
CA LYS A 10 -14.66 -21.55 -48.75
C LYS A 10 -15.73 -22.08 -49.73
N TYR A 11 -16.60 -22.98 -49.28
CA TYR A 11 -17.69 -23.49 -50.12
C TYR A 11 -18.77 -22.43 -50.36
N PHE A 12 -19.07 -21.60 -49.36
CA PHE A 12 -20.02 -20.50 -49.52
C PHE A 12 -19.54 -19.44 -50.53
N GLN A 13 -18.25 -19.07 -50.50
CA GLN A 13 -17.64 -18.15 -51.47
C GLN A 13 -17.63 -18.70 -52.90
N ARG A 14 -17.67 -20.03 -53.06
CA ARG A 14 -17.83 -20.69 -54.36
C ARG A 14 -19.27 -20.71 -54.88
N GLY A 15 -20.21 -20.07 -54.17
CA GLY A 15 -21.61 -19.95 -54.58
C GLY A 15 -22.49 -21.15 -54.22
N LEU A 16 -22.02 -22.08 -53.38
CA LEU A 16 -22.83 -23.22 -52.96
C LEU A 16 -23.93 -22.79 -51.97
N THR A 17 -25.11 -23.36 -52.15
CA THR A 17 -26.23 -23.19 -51.20
C THR A 17 -25.92 -23.88 -49.87
N GLY A 18 -26.49 -23.41 -48.76
CA GLY A 18 -26.23 -23.98 -47.43
C GLY A 18 -26.50 -25.49 -47.32
N GLY A 19 -27.46 -26.02 -48.08
CA GLY A 19 -27.72 -27.45 -48.17
C GLY A 19 -26.66 -28.24 -48.95
N GLN A 20 -26.06 -27.66 -49.99
CA GLN A 20 -24.92 -28.25 -50.71
C GLN A 20 -23.65 -28.19 -49.85
N VAL A 21 -23.42 -27.08 -49.15
CA VAL A 21 -22.29 -26.95 -48.21
C VAL A 21 -22.36 -28.02 -47.14
N PHE A 22 -23.54 -28.25 -46.54
CA PHE A 22 -23.74 -29.30 -45.53
C PHE A 22 -23.33 -30.69 -46.02
N ARG A 23 -23.73 -31.09 -47.24
CA ARG A 23 -23.35 -32.39 -47.83
C ARG A 23 -21.83 -32.58 -47.95
N HIS A 24 -21.06 -31.52 -48.15
CA HIS A 24 -19.59 -31.59 -48.21
C HIS A 24 -18.91 -31.61 -46.85
N VAL A 25 -19.58 -31.15 -45.78
CA VAL A 25 -18.99 -31.04 -44.44
C VAL A 25 -19.63 -31.96 -43.40
N GLU A 26 -20.63 -32.77 -43.80
CA GLU A 26 -21.33 -33.72 -42.94
C GLU A 26 -20.38 -34.75 -42.32
N GLN A 27 -19.42 -35.23 -43.12
CA GLN A 27 -18.36 -36.16 -42.67
C GLN A 27 -17.43 -35.55 -41.60
N LEU A 28 -17.41 -34.23 -41.44
CA LEU A 28 -16.63 -33.52 -40.42
C LEU A 28 -17.40 -33.35 -39.09
N GLY A 29 -18.62 -33.90 -38.98
CA GLY A 29 -19.44 -33.81 -37.76
C GLY A 29 -20.13 -32.47 -37.55
N ILE A 30 -20.15 -31.59 -38.57
CA ILE A 30 -20.83 -30.30 -38.49
C ILE A 30 -22.31 -30.50 -38.76
N THR A 31 -23.16 -30.13 -37.79
CA THR A 31 -24.62 -30.18 -37.99
C THR A 31 -25.09 -29.18 -39.05
N ARG A 32 -26.19 -29.50 -39.74
CA ARG A 32 -26.86 -28.60 -40.69
C ARG A 32 -27.11 -27.21 -40.09
N ASN A 33 -27.60 -27.16 -38.85
CA ASN A 33 -27.79 -25.90 -38.11
C ASN A 33 -26.48 -25.15 -37.86
N GLY A 34 -25.37 -25.85 -37.65
CA GLY A 34 -24.03 -25.27 -37.58
C GLY A 34 -23.63 -24.54 -38.86
N VAL A 35 -23.87 -25.16 -40.02
CA VAL A 35 -23.60 -24.56 -41.35
C VAL A 35 -24.43 -23.29 -41.55
N TYR A 36 -25.75 -23.34 -41.30
CA TYR A 36 -26.61 -22.16 -41.44
C TYR A 36 -26.25 -21.04 -40.46
N ARG A 37 -25.87 -21.35 -39.21
CA ARG A 37 -25.39 -20.35 -38.24
C ARG A 37 -24.07 -19.71 -38.65
N ILE A 38 -23.21 -20.43 -39.37
CA ILE A 38 -21.95 -19.88 -39.91
C ILE A 38 -22.25 -18.98 -41.12
N ILE A 39 -23.09 -19.43 -42.06
CA ILE A 39 -23.48 -18.65 -43.25
C ILE A 39 -24.20 -17.36 -42.84
N SER A 40 -25.20 -17.44 -41.95
CA SER A 40 -25.90 -16.25 -41.43
C SER A 40 -24.93 -15.27 -40.78
N ARG A 41 -23.96 -15.74 -39.98
CA ARG A 41 -22.93 -14.86 -39.39
C ARG A 41 -22.02 -14.22 -40.43
N LEU A 42 -21.67 -14.96 -41.49
CA LEU A 42 -20.87 -14.43 -42.60
C LEU A 42 -21.63 -13.34 -43.36
N CYS A 43 -22.92 -13.52 -43.62
CA CYS A 43 -23.75 -12.48 -44.23
C CYS A 43 -23.92 -11.25 -43.32
N ASP A 44 -24.13 -11.45 -42.02
CA ASP A 44 -24.41 -10.34 -41.09
C ASP A 44 -23.16 -9.51 -40.73
N THR A 45 -22.00 -10.16 -40.54
CA THR A 45 -20.80 -9.54 -39.95
C THR A 45 -19.57 -9.62 -40.85
N GLY A 46 -19.61 -10.40 -41.95
CA GLY A 46 -18.45 -10.64 -42.82
C GLY A 46 -17.33 -11.45 -42.15
N SER A 47 -17.54 -11.98 -40.94
CA SER A 47 -16.49 -12.58 -40.12
C SER A 47 -16.78 -14.02 -39.72
N ILE A 48 -15.74 -14.84 -39.75
CA ILE A 48 -15.73 -16.27 -39.36
C ILE A 48 -15.61 -16.42 -37.82
N GLN A 49 -15.08 -15.38 -37.16
CA GLN A 49 -14.83 -15.36 -35.73
C GLN A 49 -16.15 -15.48 -34.96
N GLY A 50 -16.10 -16.12 -33.79
CA GLY A 50 -17.27 -16.15 -32.91
C GLY A 50 -17.56 -14.74 -32.41
N ARG A 51 -18.83 -14.42 -32.13
CA ARG A 51 -19.15 -13.20 -31.39
C ARG A 51 -18.44 -13.26 -30.02
N PRO A 52 -17.81 -12.16 -29.58
CA PRO A 52 -17.24 -12.13 -28.25
C PRO A 52 -18.35 -12.40 -27.23
N ARG A 53 -18.10 -13.31 -26.29
CA ARG A 53 -19.08 -13.64 -25.25
C ARG A 53 -19.22 -12.45 -24.31
N THR A 54 -20.45 -11.99 -24.08
CA THR A 54 -20.75 -11.07 -23.00
C THR A 54 -20.62 -11.82 -21.67
N GLY A 55 -19.56 -11.50 -20.93
CA GLY A 55 -19.36 -12.03 -19.58
C GLY A 55 -20.36 -11.43 -18.57
N ARG A 56 -20.31 -11.92 -17.32
CA ARG A 56 -21.12 -11.38 -16.23
C ARG A 56 -20.87 -9.88 -16.02
N PRO A 57 -21.91 -9.04 -15.92
CA PRO A 57 -21.76 -7.63 -15.58
C PRO A 57 -21.03 -7.43 -14.25
N ARG A 58 -20.10 -6.47 -14.21
CA ARG A 58 -19.38 -6.11 -12.98
C ARG A 58 -20.19 -5.12 -12.16
N THR A 59 -20.84 -5.59 -11.09
CA THR A 59 -21.67 -4.76 -10.20
C THR A 59 -20.84 -3.73 -9.42
N PHE A 60 -19.78 -4.17 -8.73
CA PHE A 60 -18.99 -3.28 -7.88
C PHE A 60 -17.99 -2.40 -8.63
N ARG A 61 -17.62 -2.74 -9.87
CA ARG A 61 -16.59 -2.03 -10.67
C ARG A 61 -17.21 -1.33 -11.87
N SER A 62 -18.23 -0.51 -11.62
CA SER A 62 -18.89 0.28 -12.66
C SER A 62 -17.99 1.44 -13.13
N LYS A 63 -18.15 1.86 -14.39
CA LYS A 63 -17.37 2.98 -14.98
C LYS A 63 -17.50 4.28 -14.15
N LYS A 64 -18.70 4.58 -13.65
CA LYS A 64 -18.98 5.76 -12.81
C LYS A 64 -18.20 5.71 -11.49
N ARG A 65 -18.13 4.54 -10.83
CA ARG A 65 -17.39 4.38 -9.57
C ARG A 65 -15.87 4.47 -9.82
N ILE A 66 -15.37 3.82 -10.86
CA ILE A 66 -13.95 3.89 -11.25
C ILE A 66 -13.52 5.35 -11.48
N LYS A 67 -14.34 6.14 -12.20
CA LYS A 67 -14.08 7.57 -12.41
C LYS A 67 -14.03 8.36 -11.10
N ARG A 68 -14.94 8.08 -10.15
CA ARG A 68 -14.98 8.74 -8.84
C ARG A 68 -13.73 8.43 -8.00
N ILE A 69 -13.32 7.16 -7.95
CA ILE A 69 -12.14 6.73 -7.21
C ILE A 69 -10.87 7.34 -7.82
N ARG A 70 -10.77 7.38 -9.16
CA ARG A 70 -9.68 8.05 -9.87
C ARG A 70 -9.55 9.51 -9.44
N GLU A 71 -10.67 10.23 -9.38
CA GLU A 71 -10.64 11.64 -8.99
C GLU A 71 -10.27 11.83 -7.51
N LYS A 72 -10.70 10.93 -6.62
CA LYS A 72 -10.29 10.95 -5.21
C LYS A 72 -8.77 10.79 -5.06
N ILE A 73 -8.17 9.88 -5.81
CA ILE A 73 -6.71 9.66 -5.78
C ILE A 73 -5.97 10.85 -6.39
N ARG A 74 -6.47 11.40 -7.49
CA ARG A 74 -5.92 12.61 -8.11
C ARG A 74 -5.85 13.78 -7.12
N ARG A 75 -6.88 13.94 -6.27
CA ARG A 75 -6.92 14.98 -5.23
C ARG A 75 -5.96 14.72 -4.08
N ASN A 76 -5.81 13.46 -3.67
CA ASN A 76 -4.90 13.07 -2.60
C ASN A 76 -4.35 11.65 -2.87
N PRO A 77 -3.10 11.52 -3.33
CA PRO A 77 -2.52 10.25 -3.72
C PRO A 77 -2.04 9.40 -2.53
N GLU A 78 -1.94 9.97 -1.32
CA GLU A 78 -1.52 9.29 -0.07
C GLU A 78 -2.67 8.50 0.62
N ARG A 79 -3.83 8.38 -0.04
CA ARG A 79 -5.00 7.72 0.54
C ARG A 79 -4.79 6.21 0.67
N SER A 80 -5.03 5.69 1.87
CA SER A 80 -5.12 4.25 2.11
C SER A 80 -6.30 3.62 1.34
N ALA A 81 -6.05 2.49 0.67
CA ALA A 81 -7.10 1.70 0.01
C ALA A 81 -8.21 1.28 0.98
N ARG A 82 -7.88 1.04 2.26
CA ARG A 82 -8.90 0.70 3.27
C ARG A 82 -9.83 1.88 3.54
N LYS A 83 -9.29 3.09 3.66
CA LYS A 83 -10.10 4.32 3.84
C LYS A 83 -11.00 4.55 2.63
N LEU A 84 -10.45 4.42 1.41
CA LEU A 84 -11.23 4.53 0.17
C LEU A 84 -12.35 3.47 0.08
N ALA A 85 -12.09 2.24 0.54
CA ALA A 85 -13.07 1.16 0.56
C ALA A 85 -14.24 1.44 1.51
N MET A 86 -13.95 1.95 2.72
CA MET A 86 -14.98 2.35 3.68
C MET A 86 -15.82 3.53 3.16
N GLU A 87 -15.17 4.54 2.55
CA GLU A 87 -15.88 5.70 1.99
C GLU A 87 -16.77 5.36 0.78
N GLU A 88 -16.39 4.38 -0.04
CA GLU A 88 -17.14 3.97 -1.23
C GLU A 88 -18.09 2.79 -0.97
N ASP A 89 -18.16 2.32 0.29
CA ASP A 89 -18.93 1.15 0.73
C ASP A 89 -18.68 -0.09 -0.16
N ILE A 90 -17.41 -0.47 -0.28
CA ILE A 90 -16.99 -1.64 -1.04
C ILE A 90 -16.01 -2.51 -0.27
N ASP A 91 -15.99 -3.79 -0.59
CA ASP A 91 -14.96 -4.69 -0.09
C ASP A 91 -13.56 -4.24 -0.52
N ASN A 92 -12.60 -4.40 0.38
CA ASN A 92 -11.21 -4.00 0.17
C ASN A 92 -10.56 -4.75 -1.02
N ARG A 93 -10.96 -6.00 -1.32
CA ARG A 93 -10.47 -6.69 -2.53
C ARG A 93 -11.00 -6.02 -3.79
N SER A 94 -12.26 -5.58 -3.79
CA SER A 94 -12.84 -4.84 -4.91
C SER A 94 -12.12 -3.50 -5.11
N MET A 95 -11.84 -2.76 -4.04
CA MET A 95 -11.06 -1.52 -4.10
C MET A 95 -9.66 -1.77 -4.68
N ARG A 96 -8.94 -2.79 -4.18
CA ARG A 96 -7.62 -3.17 -4.73
C ARG A 96 -7.69 -3.58 -6.20
N GLY A 97 -8.77 -4.27 -6.61
CA GLY A 97 -9.03 -4.59 -8.00
C GLY A 97 -9.21 -3.35 -8.85
N ILE A 98 -9.96 -2.34 -8.38
CA ILE A 98 -10.11 -1.07 -9.08
C ILE A 98 -8.77 -0.35 -9.22
N LEU A 99 -8.00 -0.25 -8.14
CA LEU A 99 -6.70 0.43 -8.14
C LEU A 99 -5.71 -0.26 -9.09
N LYS A 100 -5.57 -1.58 -8.99
CA LYS A 100 -4.54 -2.34 -9.72
C LYS A 100 -4.96 -2.70 -11.15
N ILE A 101 -6.21 -3.13 -11.36
CA ILE A 101 -6.65 -3.69 -12.65
C ILE A 101 -7.27 -2.60 -13.52
N ASP A 102 -8.12 -1.75 -12.95
CA ASP A 102 -8.90 -0.78 -13.74
C ASP A 102 -8.21 0.60 -13.84
N LEU A 103 -7.35 0.95 -12.89
CA LEU A 103 -6.58 2.21 -12.87
C LEU A 103 -5.08 2.02 -13.07
N ASP A 104 -4.57 0.78 -13.05
CA ASP A 104 -3.15 0.43 -13.16
C ASP A 104 -2.22 1.15 -12.18
N LEU A 105 -2.74 1.48 -11.00
CA LEU A 105 -1.99 2.17 -9.96
C LEU A 105 -1.21 1.18 -9.10
N LYS A 106 0.06 1.52 -8.85
CA LYS A 106 0.97 0.78 -7.98
C LYS A 106 1.12 1.49 -6.65
N PRO A 107 1.13 0.75 -5.53
CA PRO A 107 1.32 1.31 -4.21
C PRO A 107 2.83 1.47 -3.91
N TYR A 108 3.31 2.70 -3.89
CA TYR A 108 4.68 3.04 -3.52
C TYR A 108 4.78 3.39 -2.03
N LYS A 109 5.90 3.00 -1.41
CA LYS A 109 6.21 3.38 -0.04
C LYS A 109 6.82 4.77 -0.05
N ASN A 110 6.45 5.61 0.92
CA ASN A 110 7.14 6.86 1.11
C ASN A 110 8.57 6.56 1.58
N VAL A 111 9.54 7.22 0.95
CA VAL A 111 10.96 7.10 1.25
C VAL A 111 11.24 8.02 2.44
N ASN A 112 12.04 7.55 3.39
CA ASN A 112 12.52 8.42 4.46
C ASN A 112 13.61 9.32 3.87
N CYS A 113 13.40 10.64 3.75
CA CYS A 113 14.53 11.54 3.56
C CYS A 113 15.00 12.05 4.93
N MET A 114 16.30 11.99 5.17
CA MET A 114 16.94 12.75 6.24
C MET A 114 17.24 14.16 5.71
N ASP A 115 16.21 14.96 5.40
CA ASP A 115 16.45 16.34 4.96
C ASP A 115 16.54 17.30 6.15
N TYR A 116 17.78 17.63 6.52
CA TYR A 116 18.13 18.57 7.58
C TYR A 116 18.12 20.05 7.14
N ARG A 117 17.80 20.39 5.88
CA ARG A 117 18.20 21.71 5.34
C ARG A 117 17.12 22.71 4.95
N ARG A 118 15.84 22.35 4.88
CA ARG A 118 14.80 23.32 4.50
C ARG A 118 13.44 23.02 5.14
N SER A 119 13.22 23.48 6.38
CA SER A 119 11.85 23.71 6.85
C SER A 119 11.84 24.70 8.01
N LYS A 120 11.89 26.00 7.68
CA LYS A 120 11.11 26.97 8.45
C LYS A 120 9.71 26.92 7.86
N ARG A 121 8.72 26.69 8.73
CA ARG A 121 7.27 26.84 8.55
C ARG A 121 6.50 25.51 8.54
N TRP A 122 5.38 25.54 9.28
CA TRP A 122 4.33 24.54 9.47
C TRP A 122 4.48 23.60 10.67
N LEU A 123 4.21 24.16 11.85
CA LEU A 123 3.71 23.48 13.05
C LEU A 123 2.28 22.98 12.79
N GLY A 124 2.14 21.90 12.03
CA GLY A 124 0.91 21.12 11.99
C GLY A 124 1.21 19.77 12.64
N LEU A 125 0.42 19.37 13.64
CA LEU A 125 0.38 17.99 14.11
C LEU A 125 0.15 17.08 12.90
N LYS A 126 1.22 16.52 12.33
CA LYS A 126 1.10 15.46 11.33
C LYS A 126 0.75 14.18 12.08
N ASP A 127 -0.25 13.47 11.59
CA ASP A 127 -0.59 12.13 12.07
C ASP A 127 0.65 11.25 12.16
N LYS A 128 0.69 10.37 13.16
CA LYS A 128 1.77 9.40 13.35
C LYS A 128 1.91 8.53 12.09
N TYR A 129 2.98 8.72 11.33
CA TYR A 129 3.28 7.97 10.10
C TYR A 129 3.19 6.45 10.33
N ASN A 130 2.26 5.80 9.65
CA ASN A 130 2.06 4.36 9.66
C ASN A 130 2.66 3.73 8.40
N ARG A 131 3.90 3.23 8.52
CA ARG A 131 4.69 2.61 7.44
C ARG A 131 3.96 1.49 6.67
N GLN A 132 2.97 0.83 7.25
CA GLN A 132 2.21 -0.23 6.56
C GLN A 132 1.09 0.31 5.68
N ASN A 133 0.43 1.39 6.12
CA ASN A 133 -0.81 1.91 5.56
C ASN A 133 -0.65 3.19 4.73
N ASP A 134 0.41 3.94 4.99
CA ASP A 134 0.73 5.18 4.27
C ASP A 134 1.48 4.83 3.00
N ARG A 135 0.73 4.78 1.90
CA ARG A 135 1.24 4.46 0.56
C ARG A 135 0.72 5.48 -0.43
N ILE A 136 1.54 5.76 -1.43
CA ILE A 136 1.17 6.63 -2.55
C ILE A 136 0.79 5.75 -3.74
N TYR A 137 -0.39 5.99 -4.32
CA TYR A 137 -0.81 5.31 -5.53
C TYR A 137 -0.43 6.13 -6.77
N ALA A 138 0.41 5.57 -7.64
CA ALA A 138 0.85 6.19 -8.88
C ALA A 138 1.07 5.14 -9.99
N LEU A 139 1.14 5.56 -11.26
CA LEU A 139 1.43 4.67 -12.39
C LEU A 139 2.91 4.27 -12.40
N SER A 140 3.77 5.26 -12.23
CA SER A 140 5.22 5.13 -12.11
C SER A 140 5.75 5.84 -10.86
N ILE A 141 7.02 5.64 -10.54
CA ILE A 141 7.65 6.32 -9.40
C ILE A 141 8.03 7.76 -9.76
N GLU A 142 8.22 8.03 -11.06
CA GLU A 142 8.51 9.33 -11.66
C GLU A 142 7.30 10.27 -11.59
N ASP A 143 6.09 9.72 -11.59
CA ASP A 143 4.85 10.50 -11.45
C ASP A 143 4.61 11.02 -10.02
N ILE A 144 5.43 10.58 -9.05
CA ILE A 144 5.28 10.97 -7.64
C ILE A 144 6.16 12.20 -7.38
N PRO A 145 5.57 13.35 -7.01
CA PRO A 145 6.33 14.52 -6.61
C PRO A 145 7.27 14.21 -5.44
N GLU A 146 8.51 14.71 -5.53
CA GLU A 146 9.58 14.41 -4.57
C GLU A 146 9.23 14.80 -3.12
N ASN A 147 8.47 15.88 -2.96
CA ASN A 147 7.96 16.39 -1.68
C ASN A 147 6.92 15.47 -1.01
N ILE A 148 6.23 14.62 -1.78
CA ILE A 148 5.26 13.64 -1.29
C ILE A 148 5.95 12.28 -1.11
N ARG A 149 6.90 11.97 -1.99
CA ARG A 149 7.74 10.77 -1.92
C ARG A 149 8.54 10.72 -0.62
N THR A 150 8.80 11.86 0.02
CA THR A 150 9.64 11.96 1.20
C THR A 150 8.86 12.32 2.47
N VAL A 151 8.91 11.47 3.49
CA VAL A 151 8.36 11.82 4.82
C VAL A 151 9.44 12.49 5.63
N GLN A 152 9.30 13.80 5.84
CA GLN A 152 10.17 14.54 6.75
C GLN A 152 9.96 14.05 8.18
N ARG A 153 10.96 13.37 8.74
CA ARG A 153 11.02 13.10 10.18
C ARG A 153 11.73 14.27 10.84
N PHE A 154 11.03 15.00 11.70
CA PHE A 154 11.69 15.81 12.70
C PHE A 154 12.36 14.84 13.68
N GLN A 155 13.68 14.64 13.57
CA GLN A 155 14.44 14.18 14.72
C GLN A 155 14.41 15.33 15.74
N HIS A 156 13.94 15.03 16.96
CA HIS A 156 13.88 15.94 18.11
C HIS A 156 12.78 17.00 18.13
N SER A 157 11.58 16.59 18.55
CA SER A 157 10.67 17.48 19.28
C SER A 157 9.98 16.68 20.38
N GLY A 158 10.73 16.23 21.41
CA GLY A 158 10.11 15.51 22.53
C GLY A 158 10.93 14.47 23.30
N SER A 159 12.25 14.40 23.19
CA SER A 159 13.02 13.38 23.94
C SER A 159 13.11 13.79 25.41
N THR A 160 12.22 13.22 26.24
CA THR A 160 12.41 13.18 27.70
C THR A 160 13.49 12.15 28.00
N ILE A 161 14.52 12.55 28.74
CA ILE A 161 15.55 11.62 29.20
C ILE A 161 15.04 10.98 30.49
N VAL A 162 15.14 9.65 30.57
CA VAL A 162 14.79 8.89 31.78
C VAL A 162 16.05 8.27 32.32
N TRP A 163 16.33 8.52 33.59
CA TRP A 163 17.41 7.85 34.31
C TRP A 163 16.82 6.79 35.24
N GLY A 164 17.47 5.63 35.32
CA GLY A 164 17.09 4.54 36.20
C GLY A 164 18.30 3.68 36.52
N ALA A 165 18.27 3.06 37.69
CA ALA A 165 19.27 2.10 38.14
C ALA A 165 18.57 0.86 38.69
N VAL A 166 19.20 -0.30 38.53
CA VAL A 166 18.67 -1.59 38.97
C VAL A 166 19.77 -2.32 39.72
N SER A 167 19.40 -2.98 40.81
CA SER A 167 20.26 -3.85 41.61
C SER A 167 19.65 -5.25 41.74
N TYR A 168 20.40 -6.19 42.34
CA TYR A 168 19.86 -7.52 42.63
C TYR A 168 18.69 -7.47 43.63
N ASN A 169 18.77 -6.58 44.62
CA ASN A 169 17.78 -6.48 45.68
C ASN A 169 16.50 -5.74 45.24
N ASP A 170 16.65 -4.64 44.50
CA ASP A 170 15.52 -3.88 43.97
C ASP A 170 15.93 -2.91 42.84
N LYS A 171 14.93 -2.32 42.18
CA LYS A 171 15.06 -1.23 41.22
C LYS A 171 14.92 0.12 41.91
N ILE A 172 15.74 1.07 41.49
CA ILE A 172 15.67 2.45 41.96
C ILE A 172 14.58 3.21 41.17
N PRO A 173 13.78 4.08 41.81
CA PRO A 173 12.76 4.86 41.13
C PRO A 173 13.30 5.62 39.92
N LEU A 174 12.54 5.60 38.82
CA LEU A 174 12.92 6.29 37.58
C LEU A 174 12.85 7.81 37.78
N LYS A 175 13.92 8.50 37.39
CA LYS A 175 13.97 9.96 37.35
C LYS A 175 13.73 10.46 35.93
N PHE A 176 12.66 11.22 35.76
CA PHE A 176 12.34 11.90 34.49
C PHE A 176 13.03 13.26 34.46
N ILE A 177 13.78 13.54 33.40
CA ILE A 177 14.47 14.80 33.17
C ILE A 177 13.70 15.59 32.12
N GLU A 178 13.44 16.86 32.41
CA GLU A 178 12.69 17.74 31.53
C GLU A 178 13.35 17.90 30.16
N GLN A 179 12.50 18.05 29.15
CA GLN A 179 12.93 18.15 27.76
C GLN A 179 13.76 19.43 27.54
N GLY A 180 14.97 19.28 27.01
CA GLY A 180 15.86 20.41 26.66
C GLY A 180 16.97 20.69 27.66
N VAL A 181 17.00 19.99 28.80
CA VAL A 181 18.12 20.06 29.75
C VAL A 181 19.31 19.28 29.19
N LYS A 182 20.44 19.95 28.99
CA LYS A 182 21.72 19.28 28.67
C LYS A 182 22.30 18.65 29.93
N ILE A 183 22.55 17.35 29.90
CA ILE A 183 23.11 16.61 31.04
C ILE A 183 24.62 16.84 31.09
N ASN A 184 25.01 17.92 31.78
CA ASN A 184 26.40 18.18 32.14
C ASN A 184 26.86 17.22 33.24
N PRO A 185 28.18 16.92 33.36
CA PRO A 185 28.70 16.05 34.43
C PRO A 185 28.30 16.47 35.85
N LYS A 186 28.32 17.79 36.13
CA LYS A 186 27.91 18.34 37.44
C LYS A 186 26.42 18.15 37.71
N HIS A 187 25.59 18.30 36.67
CA HIS A 187 24.16 18.09 36.76
C HIS A 187 23.86 16.60 37.00
N TYR A 188 24.54 15.70 36.29
CA TYR A 188 24.42 14.26 36.51
C TYR A 188 24.79 13.85 37.94
N GLN A 189 25.91 14.34 38.47
CA GLN A 189 26.33 13.98 39.82
C GLN A 189 25.38 14.51 40.90
N ASN A 190 24.98 15.77 40.83
CA ASN A 190 24.18 16.39 41.89
C ASN A 190 22.70 16.05 41.76
N GLU A 191 22.13 16.27 40.58
CA GLU A 191 20.70 16.11 40.37
C GLU A 191 20.33 14.67 40.15
N ILE A 192 21.19 13.78 39.66
CA ILE A 192 20.79 12.39 39.37
C ILE A 192 21.36 11.44 40.43
N LEU A 193 22.68 11.35 40.53
CA LEU A 193 23.31 10.39 41.44
C LEU A 193 23.07 10.74 42.92
N ARG A 194 23.35 11.97 43.35
CA ARG A 194 23.19 12.34 44.77
C ARG A 194 21.72 12.38 45.20
N SER A 195 20.82 12.89 44.35
CA SER A 195 19.42 13.02 44.73
C SER A 195 18.65 11.70 44.68
N THR A 196 19.00 10.79 43.76
CA THR A 196 18.19 9.58 43.48
C THR A 196 18.94 8.30 43.82
N LEU A 197 20.20 8.15 43.40
CA LEU A 197 20.96 6.93 43.67
C LEU A 197 21.33 6.78 45.16
N MET A 198 21.96 7.81 45.74
CA MET A 198 22.51 7.74 47.10
C MET A 198 21.49 7.40 48.20
N PRO A 199 20.31 8.03 48.29
CA PRO A 199 19.35 7.70 49.35
C PRO A 199 18.70 6.32 49.17
N ASN A 200 18.53 5.86 47.92
CA ASN A 200 17.94 4.56 47.66
C ASN A 200 18.97 3.43 47.88
N ILE A 201 20.24 3.64 47.53
CA ILE A 201 21.25 2.61 47.69
C ILE A 201 21.67 2.40 49.15
N SER A 202 21.70 3.46 49.96
CA SER A 202 21.94 3.33 51.41
C SER A 202 20.81 2.56 52.12
N THR A 203 19.59 2.65 51.60
CA THR A 203 18.44 1.87 52.09
C THR A 203 18.52 0.40 51.66
N LEU A 204 18.94 0.14 50.42
CA LEU A 204 19.00 -1.22 49.84
C LEU A 204 20.24 -2.02 50.28
N TYR A 205 21.34 -1.35 50.64
CA TYR A 205 22.61 -1.94 51.03
C TYR A 205 23.17 -1.20 52.26
N SER A 206 22.66 -1.54 53.45
CA SER A 206 23.09 -0.98 54.74
C SER A 206 24.58 -1.17 55.04
N ASP A 207 25.17 -2.22 54.46
CA ASP A 207 26.53 -2.66 54.77
C ASP A 207 27.57 -1.97 53.87
N ASN A 208 27.15 -0.99 53.04
CA ASN A 208 27.96 -0.26 52.06
C ASN A 208 28.73 -1.15 51.06
N GLN A 209 28.34 -2.42 50.92
CA GLN A 209 28.91 -3.34 49.94
C GLN A 209 28.16 -3.26 48.61
N TRP A 210 28.49 -2.27 47.78
CA TRP A 210 27.93 -2.15 46.44
C TRP A 210 28.95 -1.62 45.43
N ILE A 211 28.75 -1.96 44.16
CA ILE A 211 29.55 -1.47 43.03
C ILE A 211 28.58 -0.80 42.06
N PHE A 212 28.87 0.44 41.69
CA PHE A 212 28.11 1.15 40.66
C PHE A 212 28.79 1.00 39.31
N GLN A 213 28.09 0.36 38.38
CA GLN A 213 28.51 0.23 36.99
C GLN A 213 27.60 1.11 36.12
N GLN A 214 28.21 2.05 35.40
CA GLN A 214 27.52 2.87 34.41
C GLN A 214 27.87 2.39 32.99
N ASP A 215 27.00 2.69 32.03
CA ASP A 215 27.37 2.59 30.63
C ASP A 215 28.40 3.68 30.30
N SER A 216 29.35 3.40 29.41
CA SER A 216 30.41 4.36 29.05
C SER A 216 29.89 5.53 28.20
N ALA A 217 28.66 5.97 28.42
CA ALA A 217 28.02 7.06 27.72
C ALA A 217 28.61 8.41 28.17
N PRO A 218 29.11 9.24 27.24
CA PRO A 218 29.62 10.55 27.59
C PRO A 218 28.46 11.49 27.96
N CYS A 219 28.62 12.21 29.08
CA CYS A 219 27.80 13.39 29.36
C CYS A 219 28.15 14.49 28.34
N SER A 220 27.13 15.15 27.77
CA SER A 220 27.28 16.18 26.73
C SER A 220 27.45 17.59 27.29
#